data_AF-B9ACL4-F1
#
_entry.id   AF-B9ACL4-F1
#
_cell.length_a   1.000
_cell.length_b   1.000
_cell.length_c   1.000
_cell.angle_alpha   90.00
_cell.angle_beta   90.00
_cell.angle_gamma   90.00
#
_symmetry.space_group_name_H-M   'P 1'
#
loop_
_entity.id
_entity.type
_entity.pdbx_description
1 polymer ?
#
loop_
_entity_poly.entity_id
_entity_poly.type
_entity_poly.pdbx_seq_one_letter_code
_entity_poly.pdbx_strand_id
1 'polypeptide(L)'
;MFQTDYKKIARKLLIIAGILLVLAIMLLQIIPKDDSLYESIKTIVIPLLINIISSIIIISLIDFKIEAAAQKELEEKRKFIYGQLIIPINKFDEFILNMYKSTVTYDEMKSLEYTLENVPMMVNKIKLIDTNKESYIGNLVTTNKESYIRNMVTTQLWRETIARQLMSFFEDISNFHRYYSYFLTNGLICDFNEILKIYNGTNNILDLMLNSNARFKMEDIIKIFKLEKLIESSFKIKNEISKYYDEDPFKINNENLLRENVSPRFESGLTDKE
;
A
#
# COMPACT_ATOMS: atom_id res chain seq x y z
N MET A 1 -3.56 -26.08 8.66
CA MET A 1 -2.66 -27.08 9.27
C MET A 1 -2.94 -28.51 8.77
N PHE A 2 -4.19 -28.93 8.58
CA PHE A 2 -4.53 -30.29 8.06
C PHE A 2 -4.14 -30.57 6.59
N GLN A 3 -4.19 -29.58 5.69
CA GLN A 3 -3.85 -29.77 4.26
C GLN A 3 -2.38 -30.16 4.02
N THR A 4 -1.45 -29.65 4.83
CA THR A 4 -0.01 -29.96 4.72
C THR A 4 0.31 -31.40 5.13
N ASP A 5 -0.49 -31.99 6.02
CA ASP A 5 -0.27 -33.36 6.50
C ASP A 5 -0.84 -34.39 5.53
N TYR A 6 -2.02 -34.13 4.93
CA TYR A 6 -2.59 -34.99 3.90
C TYR A 6 -1.70 -35.10 2.65
N LYS A 7 -1.16 -33.99 2.14
CA LYS A 7 -0.25 -34.01 0.98
C LYS A 7 1.02 -34.83 1.24
N LYS A 8 1.58 -34.76 2.45
CA LYS A 8 2.72 -35.58 2.85
C LYS A 8 2.35 -37.07 2.89
N ILE A 9 1.15 -37.39 3.40
CA ILE A 9 0.63 -38.77 3.45
C ILE A 9 0.39 -39.31 2.02
N ALA A 10 -0.28 -38.55 1.15
CA ALA A 10 -0.52 -38.92 -0.24
C ALA A 10 0.79 -39.20 -1.01
N ARG A 11 1.83 -38.38 -0.80
CA ARG A 11 3.15 -38.57 -1.41
C ARG A 11 3.84 -39.85 -0.93
N LYS A 12 3.73 -40.16 0.37
CA LYS A 12 4.23 -41.43 0.94
C LYS A 12 3.48 -42.64 0.39
N LEU A 13 2.15 -42.55 0.28
CA LEU A 13 1.32 -43.61 -0.30
C LEU A 13 1.63 -43.86 -1.78
N LEU A 14 1.88 -42.80 -2.56
CA LEU A 14 2.30 -42.92 -3.96
C LEU A 14 3.63 -43.67 -4.09
N ILE A 15 4.61 -43.34 -3.24
CA ILE A 15 5.92 -44.01 -3.21
C ILE A 15 5.75 -45.50 -2.83
N ILE A 16 4.97 -45.80 -1.79
CA ILE A 16 4.72 -47.17 -1.35
C ILE A 16 4.02 -47.98 -2.44
N ALA A 17 2.96 -47.45 -3.06
CA ALA A 17 2.23 -48.12 -4.13
C ALA A 17 3.12 -48.34 -5.37
N GLY A 18 3.99 -47.38 -5.71
CA GLY A 18 4.98 -47.53 -6.78
C GLY A 18 6.01 -48.63 -6.52
N ILE A 19 6.54 -48.69 -5.29
CA ILE A 19 7.47 -49.76 -4.87
C ILE A 19 6.78 -51.12 -4.95
N LEU A 20 5.55 -51.23 -4.43
CA LEU A 20 4.77 -52.47 -4.48
C LEU A 20 4.48 -52.92 -5.92
N LEU A 21 4.23 -51.98 -6.83
CA LEU A 21 4.01 -52.28 -8.25
C LEU A 21 5.28 -52.86 -8.89
N VAL A 22 6.43 -52.26 -8.62
CA VAL A 22 7.73 -52.78 -9.12
C VAL A 22 8.02 -54.16 -8.55
N LEU A 23 7.79 -54.39 -7.26
CA LEU A 23 7.98 -55.70 -6.63
C LEU A 23 7.01 -56.75 -7.21
N ALA A 24 5.75 -56.40 -7.45
CA ALA A 24 4.78 -57.29 -8.08
C ALA A 24 5.19 -57.69 -9.51
N ILE A 25 5.74 -56.75 -10.28
CA ILE A 25 6.26 -57.02 -11.64
C ILE A 25 7.51 -57.92 -11.58
N MET A 26 8.42 -57.67 -10.64
CA MET A 26 9.60 -58.53 -10.44
C MET A 26 9.21 -59.96 -10.03
N LEU A 27 8.20 -60.11 -9.16
CA LEU A 27 7.67 -61.43 -8.75
C LEU A 27 7.12 -62.22 -9.94
N LEU A 28 6.40 -61.58 -10.87
CA LEU A 28 5.90 -62.23 -12.09
C LEU A 28 7.03 -62.74 -13.01
N GLN A 29 8.26 -62.23 -12.90
CA GLN A 29 9.39 -62.75 -13.68
C GLN A 29 9.95 -64.07 -13.13
N ILE A 30 9.66 -64.38 -11.87
CA ILE A 30 10.21 -65.53 -11.14
C ILE A 30 9.17 -66.67 -11.05
N ILE A 31 7.88 -66.32 -10.90
CA ILE A 31 6.81 -67.30 -10.70
C ILE A 31 6.44 -67.94 -12.05
N PRO A 32 6.32 -69.29 -12.13
CA PRO A 32 5.82 -69.98 -13.32
C PRO A 32 4.42 -69.50 -13.71
N LYS A 33 4.17 -69.34 -15.02
CA LYS A 33 2.91 -68.78 -15.53
C LYS A 33 1.68 -69.61 -15.17
N ASP A 34 1.88 -70.88 -14.92
CA ASP A 34 0.83 -71.88 -14.66
C ASP A 34 0.40 -71.86 -13.19
N ASP A 35 1.09 -71.10 -12.34
CA ASP A 35 0.80 -70.98 -10.93
C ASP A 35 -0.41 -70.07 -10.67
N SER A 36 -1.34 -70.53 -9.83
CA SER A 36 -2.47 -69.73 -9.32
C SER A 36 -2.05 -68.38 -8.72
N LEU A 37 -0.84 -68.30 -8.14
CA LEU A 37 -0.28 -67.07 -7.60
C LEU A 37 0.10 -66.08 -8.71
N TYR A 38 0.59 -66.57 -9.85
CA TYR A 38 0.91 -65.75 -11.03
C TYR A 38 -0.34 -65.03 -11.54
N GLU A 39 -1.43 -65.78 -11.75
CA GLU A 39 -2.68 -65.19 -12.23
C GLU A 39 -3.30 -64.24 -11.19
N SER A 40 -3.19 -64.53 -9.89
CA SER A 40 -3.67 -63.63 -8.84
C SER A 40 -2.91 -62.29 -8.81
N ILE A 41 -1.57 -62.31 -8.92
CA ILE A 41 -0.76 -61.09 -8.96
C ILE A 41 -1.08 -60.26 -10.21
N LYS A 42 -1.16 -60.93 -11.37
CA LYS A 42 -1.42 -60.30 -12.67
C LYS A 42 -2.82 -59.69 -12.76
N THR A 43 -3.85 -60.39 -12.28
CA THR A 43 -5.26 -59.98 -12.49
C THR A 43 -5.83 -59.16 -11.35
N ILE A 44 -5.29 -59.27 -10.13
CA ILE A 44 -5.83 -58.58 -8.96
C ILE A 44 -4.84 -57.52 -8.45
N VAL A 45 -3.61 -57.93 -8.12
CA VAL A 45 -2.65 -57.06 -7.42
C VAL A 45 -2.20 -55.89 -8.30
N ILE A 46 -1.76 -56.16 -9.52
CA ILE A 46 -1.30 -55.10 -10.45
C ILE A 46 -2.41 -54.10 -10.78
N PRO A 47 -3.62 -54.53 -11.22
CA PRO A 47 -4.71 -53.60 -11.49
C PRO A 47 -5.13 -52.78 -10.26
N LEU A 48 -5.13 -53.39 -9.06
CA LEU A 48 -5.42 -52.68 -7.82
C LEU A 48 -4.39 -51.58 -7.54
N LEU A 49 -3.10 -51.87 -7.68
CA LEU A 49 -2.02 -50.90 -7.47
C LEU A 49 -2.09 -49.75 -8.49
N ILE A 50 -2.38 -50.04 -9.76
CA ILE A 50 -2.57 -49.03 -10.80
C ILE A 50 -3.76 -48.13 -10.47
N ASN A 51 -4.89 -48.70 -10.02
CA ASN A 51 -6.07 -47.93 -9.63
C ASN A 51 -5.81 -47.02 -8.41
N ILE A 52 -5.07 -47.51 -7.42
CA ILE A 52 -4.66 -46.72 -6.25
C ILE A 52 -3.79 -45.54 -6.67
N ILE A 53 -2.75 -45.79 -7.49
CA ILE A 53 -1.85 -44.73 -7.99
C ILE A 53 -2.63 -43.68 -8.78
N SER A 54 -3.48 -44.13 -9.71
CA SER A 54 -4.28 -43.24 -10.56
C SER A 54 -5.23 -42.37 -9.74
N SER A 55 -5.87 -42.95 -8.72
CA SER A 55 -6.76 -42.21 -7.81
C SER A 55 -6.02 -41.13 -7.02
N ILE A 56 -4.83 -41.43 -6.49
CA ILE A 56 -4.00 -40.46 -5.75
C ILE A 56 -3.58 -39.29 -6.67
N ILE A 57 -3.23 -39.58 -7.92
CA ILE A 57 -2.86 -38.55 -8.90
C ILE A 57 -4.06 -37.64 -9.21
N ILE A 58 -5.24 -38.21 -9.47
CA ILE A 58 -6.45 -37.44 -9.77
C ILE A 58 -6.82 -36.51 -8.61
N ILE A 59 -6.83 -37.01 -7.38
CA ILE A 59 -7.11 -36.19 -6.18
C ILE A 59 -6.10 -35.04 -6.06
N SER A 60 -4.81 -35.34 -6.25
CA SER A 60 -3.75 -34.32 -6.18
C SER A 60 -3.91 -33.23 -7.26
N LEU A 61 -4.36 -33.59 -8.47
CA LEU A 61 -4.63 -32.64 -9.55
C LEU A 61 -5.84 -31.75 -9.25
N ILE A 62 -6.89 -32.29 -8.63
CA ILE A 62 -8.07 -31.53 -8.21
C ILE A 62 -7.66 -30.49 -7.15
N ASP A 63 -6.90 -30.90 -6.13
CA ASP A 63 -6.41 -30.01 -5.09
C ASP A 63 -5.56 -28.87 -5.67
N PHE A 64 -4.67 -29.17 -6.62
CA PHE A 64 -3.86 -28.14 -7.28
C PHE A 64 -4.73 -27.11 -8.03
N LYS A 65 -5.79 -27.56 -8.70
CA LYS A 65 -6.74 -26.66 -9.37
C LYS A 65 -7.50 -25.79 -8.37
N ILE A 66 -7.92 -26.35 -7.23
CA ILE A 66 -8.61 -25.59 -6.18
C ILE A 66 -7.67 -24.54 -5.57
N GLU A 67 -6.42 -24.90 -5.27
CA GLU A 67 -5.43 -23.96 -4.75
C GLU A 67 -5.12 -22.83 -5.74
N ALA A 68 -4.96 -23.17 -7.03
CA ALA A 68 -4.75 -22.16 -8.06
C ALA A 68 -5.95 -21.21 -8.20
N ALA A 69 -7.19 -21.74 -8.12
CA ALA A 69 -8.40 -20.92 -8.14
C ALA A 69 -8.49 -20.00 -6.91
N ALA A 70 -8.20 -20.51 -5.72
CA ALA A 70 -8.19 -19.72 -4.49
C ALA A 70 -7.10 -18.64 -4.48
N GLN A 71 -5.93 -18.93 -5.05
CA GLN A 71 -4.86 -17.94 -5.22
C GLN A 71 -5.29 -16.83 -6.19
N LYS A 72 -5.89 -17.19 -7.32
CA LYS A 72 -6.41 -16.22 -8.29
C LYS A 72 -7.48 -15.31 -7.66
N GLU A 73 -8.43 -15.89 -6.92
CA GLU A 73 -9.47 -15.11 -6.23
C GLU A 73 -8.87 -14.16 -5.19
N LEU A 74 -7.85 -14.60 -4.45
CA LEU A 74 -7.14 -13.77 -3.48
C LEU A 74 -6.36 -12.63 -4.16
N GLU A 75 -5.75 -12.89 -5.31
CA GLU A 75 -5.04 -11.90 -6.11
C GLU A 75 -5.99 -10.84 -6.70
N GLU A 76 -7.15 -11.26 -7.21
CA GLU A 76 -8.21 -10.35 -7.68
C GLU A 76 -8.74 -9.47 -6.54
N LYS A 77 -9.00 -10.05 -5.36
CA LYS A 77 -9.39 -9.29 -4.16
C LYS A 77 -8.30 -8.30 -3.73
N ARG A 78 -7.03 -8.72 -3.75
CA ARG A 78 -5.90 -7.85 -3.41
C ARG A 78 -5.80 -6.68 -4.38
N LYS A 79 -5.95 -6.90 -5.69
CA LYS A 79 -5.95 -5.84 -6.70
C LYS A 79 -7.05 -4.81 -6.42
N PHE A 80 -8.28 -5.27 -6.14
CA PHE A 80 -9.39 -4.39 -5.75
C PHE A 80 -9.08 -3.57 -4.49
N ILE A 81 -8.59 -4.24 -3.44
CA ILE A 81 -8.27 -3.60 -2.15
C ILE A 81 -7.17 -2.55 -2.31
N TYR A 82 -6.12 -2.85 -3.07
CA TYR A 82 -5.03 -1.88 -3.33
C TYR A 82 -5.54 -0.68 -4.12
N GLY A 83 -6.63 -0.83 -4.89
CA GLY A 83 -7.30 0.25 -5.59
C GLY A 83 -8.05 1.19 -4.68
N GLN A 84 -8.49 0.71 -3.52
CA GLN A 84 -9.03 1.58 -2.49
C GLN A 84 -7.92 2.33 -1.76
N LEU A 85 -6.74 1.71 -1.58
CA LEU A 85 -5.58 2.34 -0.92
C LEU A 85 -4.95 3.47 -1.73
N ILE A 86 -4.96 3.36 -3.05
CA ILE A 86 -4.35 4.35 -3.95
C ILE A 86 -4.91 5.76 -3.72
N ILE A 87 -6.19 5.85 -3.36
CA ILE A 87 -6.93 7.11 -3.25
C ILE A 87 -6.36 8.00 -2.13
N PRO A 88 -6.32 7.58 -0.85
CA PRO A 88 -5.77 8.39 0.21
C PRO A 88 -4.27 8.68 0.02
N ILE A 89 -3.50 7.74 -0.56
CA ILE A 89 -2.08 7.95 -0.88
C ILE A 89 -1.90 9.06 -1.91
N ASN A 90 -2.69 9.07 -2.98
CA ASN A 90 -2.63 10.12 -4.01
C ASN A 90 -3.05 11.48 -3.47
N LYS A 91 -4.09 11.54 -2.62
CA LYS A 91 -4.50 12.79 -1.96
C LYS A 91 -3.38 13.36 -1.09
N PHE A 92 -2.67 12.50 -0.35
CA PHE A 92 -1.53 12.93 0.45
C PHE A 92 -0.36 13.42 -0.43
N ASP A 93 -0.01 12.68 -1.48
CA ASP A 93 1.04 13.10 -2.43
C ASP A 93 0.70 14.46 -3.07
N GLU A 94 -0.55 14.67 -3.47
CA GLU A 94 -1.03 15.94 -4.03
C GLU A 94 -0.92 17.08 -3.02
N PHE A 95 -1.32 16.83 -1.76
CA PHE A 95 -1.14 17.78 -0.66
C PHE A 95 0.33 18.17 -0.47
N ILE A 96 1.24 17.20 -0.38
CA ILE A 96 2.68 17.44 -0.23
C ILE A 96 3.23 18.21 -1.42
N LEU A 97 2.85 17.81 -2.64
CA LEU A 97 3.27 18.47 -3.86
C LEU A 97 2.80 19.92 -3.87
N ASN A 98 1.55 20.20 -3.53
CA ASN A 98 1.03 21.57 -3.49
C ASN A 98 1.74 22.43 -2.43
N MET A 99 2.09 21.86 -1.27
CA MET A 99 2.95 22.56 -0.31
C MET A 99 4.33 22.86 -0.91
N TYR A 100 4.94 21.90 -1.61
CA TYR A 100 6.21 22.11 -2.28
C TYR A 100 6.13 23.18 -3.38
N LYS A 101 5.14 23.12 -4.27
CA LYS A 101 4.90 24.10 -5.34
C LYS A 101 4.82 25.53 -4.81
N SER A 102 4.26 25.71 -3.62
CA SER A 102 4.15 27.02 -2.99
C SER A 102 5.51 27.65 -2.60
N THR A 103 6.62 26.92 -2.75
CA THR A 103 7.97 27.31 -2.30
C THR A 103 9.03 27.36 -3.39
N VAL A 104 8.70 26.89 -4.59
CA VAL A 104 9.66 26.73 -5.68
C VAL A 104 9.18 27.42 -6.95
N THR A 105 10.12 27.83 -7.80
CA THR A 105 9.81 28.42 -9.09
C THR A 105 9.32 27.36 -10.09
N TYR A 106 8.60 27.80 -11.11
CA TYR A 106 8.06 26.91 -12.16
C TYR A 106 9.13 26.09 -12.87
N ASP A 107 10.32 26.67 -13.10
CA ASP A 107 11.44 26.00 -13.78
C ASP A 107 12.09 24.93 -12.89
N GLU A 108 12.20 25.16 -11.57
CA GLU A 108 12.64 24.15 -10.61
C GLU A 108 11.63 23.00 -10.52
N MET A 109 10.34 23.31 -10.57
CA MET A 109 9.25 22.33 -10.46
C MET A 109 9.22 21.33 -11.62
N LYS A 110 9.49 21.76 -12.86
CA LYS A 110 9.54 20.88 -14.04
C LYS A 110 10.62 19.80 -13.98
N SER A 111 11.64 20.02 -13.17
CA SER A 111 12.77 19.09 -13.03
C SER A 111 12.54 17.99 -11.98
N LEU A 112 11.42 18.05 -11.25
CA LEU A 112 11.18 17.18 -10.11
C LEU A 112 10.45 15.89 -10.50
N GLU A 113 11.17 14.76 -10.46
CA GLU A 113 10.54 13.44 -10.33
C GLU A 113 10.24 13.16 -8.85
N TYR A 114 9.05 12.64 -8.56
CA TYR A 114 8.67 12.27 -7.19
C TYR A 114 9.37 10.96 -6.79
N THR A 115 10.58 11.08 -6.26
CA THR A 115 11.44 9.95 -5.85
C THR A 115 11.90 10.12 -4.40
N LEU A 116 12.33 9.00 -3.79
CA LEU A 116 12.83 8.99 -2.40
C LEU A 116 14.04 9.92 -2.21
N GLU A 117 14.90 10.04 -3.22
CA GLU A 117 16.08 10.94 -3.20
C GLU A 117 15.70 12.41 -3.06
N ASN A 118 14.53 12.78 -3.59
CA ASN A 118 14.03 14.17 -3.57
C ASN A 118 13.23 14.50 -2.30
N VAL A 119 12.90 13.52 -1.45
CA VAL A 119 12.10 13.73 -0.23
C VAL A 119 12.76 14.73 0.73
N PRO A 120 14.05 14.61 1.08
CA PRO A 120 14.71 15.57 1.97
C PRO A 120 14.69 17.00 1.38
N MET A 121 14.86 17.13 0.06
CA MET A 121 14.78 18.41 -0.63
C MET A 121 13.37 19.00 -0.56
N MET A 122 12.33 18.19 -0.78
CA MET A 122 10.94 18.62 -0.68
C MET A 122 10.61 19.13 0.72
N VAL A 123 10.97 18.37 1.76
CA VAL A 123 10.74 18.76 3.15
C VAL A 123 11.50 20.03 3.52
N ASN A 124 12.76 20.16 3.08
CA ASN A 124 13.55 21.37 3.31
C ASN A 124 12.93 22.60 2.63
N LYS A 125 12.39 22.47 1.42
CA LYS A 125 11.71 23.56 0.73
C LYS A 125 10.38 23.93 1.40
N ILE A 126 9.58 22.94 1.82
CA ILE A 126 8.38 23.13 2.65
C ILE A 126 8.71 23.88 3.96
N LYS A 127 9.86 23.58 4.57
CA LYS A 127 10.35 24.28 5.77
C LYS A 127 10.62 25.77 5.52
N LEU A 128 11.05 26.15 4.32
CA LEU A 128 11.33 27.55 3.95
C LEU A 128 10.06 28.41 3.81
N ILE A 129 8.86 27.82 3.77
CA ILE A 129 7.59 28.56 3.94
C ILE A 129 7.62 29.41 5.22
N ASP A 130 8.39 28.98 6.22
CA ASP A 130 8.41 29.58 7.56
C ASP A 130 9.56 30.56 7.80
N THR A 131 10.39 30.87 6.79
CA THR A 131 11.50 31.81 7.00
C THR A 131 11.07 33.27 6.84
N ASN A 132 10.64 33.86 7.96
CA ASN A 132 10.87 35.26 8.37
C ASN A 132 10.93 36.33 7.27
N LYS A 133 9.78 36.94 6.94
CA LYS A 133 9.57 38.39 6.76
C LYS A 133 8.18 38.62 6.17
N GLU A 134 7.76 39.87 6.22
CA GLU A 134 6.59 40.48 5.59
C GLU A 134 6.47 40.26 4.05
N SER A 135 6.93 39.13 3.47
CA SER A 135 7.24 39.03 2.04
C SER A 135 6.67 37.81 1.30
N TYR A 136 5.76 37.03 1.89
CA TYR A 136 4.68 36.38 1.11
C TYR A 136 3.43 37.26 1.05
N ILE A 137 3.57 38.55 1.36
CA ILE A 137 2.73 39.58 0.76
C ILE A 137 3.10 39.59 -0.72
N GLY A 138 2.35 38.84 -1.53
CA GLY A 138 2.19 39.25 -2.93
C GLY A 138 1.78 40.72 -2.90
N ASN A 139 2.64 41.58 -3.45
CA ASN A 139 2.52 43.05 -3.50
C ASN A 139 1.11 43.57 -3.19
N LEU A 140 0.89 44.00 -1.96
CA LEU A 140 -0.20 44.90 -1.59
C LEU A 140 0.36 45.84 -0.51
N VAL A 141 1.22 46.74 -0.95
CA VAL A 141 1.42 48.00 -0.24
C VAL A 141 0.05 48.69 -0.21
N THR A 142 -0.57 48.76 0.97
CA THR A 142 -0.98 50.03 1.63
C THR A 142 -1.83 49.79 2.88
N THR A 143 -1.31 50.29 4.01
CA THR A 143 -2.03 50.95 5.12
C THR A 143 -3.41 50.41 5.55
N ASN A 144 -3.46 49.64 6.65
CA ASN A 144 -4.43 49.74 7.76
C ASN A 144 -4.39 48.47 8.65
N LYS A 145 -4.84 48.60 9.90
CA LYS A 145 -5.01 47.50 10.89
C LYS A 145 -5.68 46.23 10.33
N GLU A 146 -6.49 46.36 9.29
CA GLU A 146 -7.13 45.24 8.57
C GLU A 146 -6.14 44.31 7.86
N SER A 147 -5.00 44.81 7.37
CA SER A 147 -3.97 43.96 6.76
C SER A 147 -3.28 43.05 7.77
N TYR A 148 -3.10 43.52 9.01
CA TYR A 148 -2.55 42.74 10.11
C TYR A 148 -3.50 41.62 10.51
N ILE A 149 -4.80 41.91 10.60
CA ILE A 149 -5.84 40.90 10.85
C ILE A 149 -5.89 39.90 9.69
N ARG A 150 -5.88 40.37 8.44
CA ARG A 150 -5.93 39.50 7.25
C ARG A 150 -4.72 38.56 7.16
N ASN A 151 -3.51 39.04 7.47
CA ASN A 151 -2.29 38.22 7.52
C ASN A 151 -2.28 37.21 8.68
N MET A 152 -2.84 37.59 9.82
CA MET A 152 -2.95 36.70 10.99
C MET A 152 -3.96 35.58 10.72
N VAL A 153 -5.08 35.90 10.07
CA VAL A 153 -6.12 34.95 9.64
C VAL A 153 -5.59 33.97 8.59
N THR A 154 -4.90 34.43 7.54
CA THR A 154 -4.33 33.53 6.52
C THR A 154 -3.22 32.63 7.05
N THR A 155 -2.40 33.11 7.99
CA THR A 155 -1.34 32.31 8.61
C THR A 155 -1.90 31.23 9.54
N GLN A 156 -2.99 31.52 10.24
CA GLN A 156 -3.65 30.55 11.10
C GLN A 156 -4.37 29.47 10.27
N LEU A 157 -5.02 29.87 9.17
CA LEU A 157 -5.73 28.97 8.26
C LEU A 157 -4.84 27.89 7.63
N TRP A 158 -3.59 28.20 7.25
CA TRP A 158 -2.73 27.18 6.63
C TRP A 158 -2.29 26.10 7.62
N ARG A 159 -2.05 26.46 8.89
CA ARG A 159 -1.65 25.50 9.93
C ARG A 159 -2.79 24.53 10.24
N GLU A 160 -3.99 25.08 10.39
CA GLU A 160 -5.21 24.29 10.56
C GLU A 160 -5.45 23.40 9.33
N THR A 161 -5.19 23.91 8.12
CA THR A 161 -5.31 23.12 6.89
C THR A 161 -4.33 21.94 6.87
N ILE A 162 -3.04 22.17 7.18
CA ILE A 162 -2.04 21.08 7.26
C ILE A 162 -2.47 20.04 8.29
N ALA A 163 -2.85 20.47 9.49
CA ALA A 163 -3.29 19.56 10.54
C ALA A 163 -4.51 18.74 10.10
N ARG A 164 -5.55 19.37 9.52
CA ARG A 164 -6.76 18.68 9.04
C ARG A 164 -6.46 17.69 7.92
N GLN A 165 -5.64 18.07 6.94
CA GLN A 165 -5.26 17.18 5.83
C GLN A 165 -4.45 15.97 6.32
N LEU A 166 -3.52 16.18 7.26
CA LEU A 166 -2.77 15.09 7.89
C LEU A 166 -3.68 14.17 8.73
N MET A 167 -4.62 14.71 9.52
CA MET A 167 -5.60 13.87 10.24
C MET A 167 -6.45 13.03 9.30
N SER A 168 -6.98 13.65 8.25
CA SER A 168 -7.80 12.94 7.25
C SER A 168 -7.00 11.79 6.62
N PHE A 169 -5.74 12.04 6.27
CA PHE A 169 -4.85 11.00 5.76
C PHE A 169 -4.64 9.87 6.78
N PHE A 170 -4.33 10.19 8.04
CA PHE A 170 -4.14 9.18 9.08
C PHE A 170 -5.38 8.37 9.37
N GLU A 171 -6.55 9.00 9.36
CA GLU A 171 -7.84 8.34 9.54
C GLU A 171 -8.13 7.37 8.39
N ASP A 172 -7.96 7.82 7.14
CA ASP A 172 -8.14 6.97 5.96
C ASP A 172 -7.20 5.76 5.99
N ILE A 173 -5.91 5.96 6.31
CA ILE A 173 -4.91 4.90 6.41
C ILE A 173 -5.19 3.95 7.58
N SER A 174 -5.62 4.47 8.73
CA SER A 174 -6.00 3.67 9.90
C SER A 174 -7.23 2.82 9.63
N ASN A 175 -8.27 3.41 9.03
CA ASN A 175 -9.47 2.71 8.60
C ASN A 175 -9.12 1.62 7.59
N PHE A 176 -8.31 1.94 6.58
CA PHE A 176 -7.85 0.97 5.60
C PHE A 176 -7.13 -0.20 6.27
N HIS A 177 -6.16 0.06 7.15
CA HIS A 177 -5.41 -0.97 7.86
C HIS A 177 -6.35 -1.85 8.72
N ARG A 178 -7.32 -1.24 9.41
CA ARG A 178 -8.29 -1.97 10.24
C ARG A 178 -9.17 -2.92 9.41
N TYR A 179 -9.65 -2.49 8.26
CA TYR A 179 -10.59 -3.28 7.45
C TYR A 179 -9.91 -4.27 6.49
N TYR A 180 -8.69 -3.96 6.04
CA TYR A 180 -8.05 -4.69 4.95
C TYR A 180 -6.69 -5.33 5.29
N SER A 181 -6.20 -5.21 6.53
CA SER A 181 -4.90 -5.78 6.96
C SER A 181 -4.71 -7.25 6.61
N TYR A 182 -5.77 -8.07 6.66
CA TYR A 182 -5.71 -9.49 6.32
C TYR A 182 -5.25 -9.77 4.87
N PHE A 183 -5.49 -8.83 3.95
CA PHE A 183 -5.15 -8.98 2.53
C PHE A 183 -3.80 -8.36 2.17
N LEU A 184 -3.18 -7.64 3.10
CA LEU A 184 -1.91 -6.96 2.91
C LEU A 184 -0.72 -7.93 2.96
N THR A 185 0.33 -7.56 2.26
CA THR A 185 1.65 -8.17 2.41
C THR A 185 2.32 -7.69 3.71
N ASN A 186 3.26 -8.48 4.22
CA ASN A 186 4.02 -8.11 5.43
C ASN A 186 4.80 -6.79 5.26
N GLY A 187 5.26 -6.49 4.03
CA GLY A 187 5.92 -5.22 3.68
C GLY A 187 5.01 -4.03 3.95
N LEU A 188 3.84 -4.01 3.28
CA LEU A 188 2.82 -3.00 3.52
C LEU A 188 2.45 -2.87 4.99
N ILE A 189 2.18 -3.97 5.70
CA ILE A 189 1.81 -3.92 7.13
C ILE A 189 2.88 -3.18 7.96
N CYS A 190 4.16 -3.39 7.68
CA CYS A 190 5.24 -2.66 8.35
C CYS A 190 5.20 -1.17 8.06
N ASP A 191 5.04 -0.76 6.80
CA ASP A 191 4.97 0.65 6.41
C ASP A 191 3.71 1.34 6.99
N PHE A 192 2.56 0.67 7.01
CA PHE A 192 1.35 1.15 7.70
C PHE A 192 1.58 1.38 9.19
N ASN A 193 2.21 0.41 9.87
CA ASN A 193 2.48 0.53 11.29
C ASN A 193 3.44 1.69 11.62
N GLU A 194 4.35 2.02 10.71
CA GLU A 194 5.20 3.20 10.85
C GLU A 194 4.38 4.50 10.80
N ILE A 195 3.47 4.64 9.83
CA ILE A 195 2.56 5.79 9.73
C ILE A 195 1.66 5.90 10.98
N LEU A 196 1.08 4.77 11.44
CA LEU A 196 0.21 4.75 12.62
C LEU A 196 0.94 5.09 13.92
N LYS A 197 2.22 4.72 14.06
CA LYS A 197 3.04 5.13 15.21
C LYS A 197 3.22 6.64 15.25
N ILE A 198 3.39 7.29 14.10
CA ILE A 198 3.50 8.75 14.00
C ILE A 198 2.17 9.39 14.42
N TYR A 199 1.05 8.91 13.90
CA TYR A 199 -0.27 9.39 14.27
C TYR A 199 -0.53 9.28 15.78
N ASN A 200 -0.36 8.09 16.35
CA ASN A 200 -0.59 7.86 17.79
C ASN A 200 0.32 8.72 18.67
N GLY A 201 1.56 8.98 18.24
CA GLY A 201 2.49 9.85 18.94
C GLY A 201 2.18 11.35 18.83
N THR A 202 1.26 11.74 17.93
CA THR A 202 0.97 13.15 17.60
C THR A 202 -0.50 13.54 17.74
N ASN A 203 -1.39 12.60 18.03
CA ASN A 203 -2.84 12.84 18.06
C ASN A 203 -3.26 13.93 19.05
N ASN A 204 -2.68 13.93 20.26
CA ASN A 204 -2.94 15.00 21.25
C ASN A 204 -2.47 16.38 20.77
N ILE A 205 -1.44 16.44 19.90
CA ILE A 205 -0.92 17.69 19.35
C ILE A 205 -1.81 18.20 18.22
N LEU A 206 -2.38 17.30 17.42
CA LEU A 206 -3.39 17.62 16.41
C LEU A 206 -4.62 18.28 17.07
N ASP A 207 -5.12 17.68 18.14
CA ASP A 207 -6.23 18.25 18.92
C ASP A 207 -5.87 19.62 19.51
N LEU A 208 -4.64 19.79 20.01
CA LEU A 208 -4.18 21.09 20.51
C LEU A 208 -4.04 22.13 19.39
N MET A 209 -3.55 21.75 18.21
CA MET A 209 -3.45 22.66 17.06
C MET A 209 -4.80 23.15 16.56
N LEU A 210 -5.84 22.30 16.62
CA LEU A 210 -7.18 22.63 16.13
C LEU A 210 -8.05 23.34 17.17
N ASN A 211 -7.89 23.00 18.46
CA ASN A 211 -8.79 23.47 19.51
C ASN A 211 -8.19 24.55 20.41
N SER A 212 -6.90 24.90 20.24
CA SER A 212 -6.25 25.95 21.03
C SER A 212 -5.56 26.97 20.13
N ASN A 213 -5.43 28.21 20.60
CA ASN A 213 -4.61 29.25 19.96
C ASN A 213 -3.10 28.97 20.06
N ALA A 214 -2.68 27.71 20.25
CA ALA A 214 -1.28 27.32 20.36
C ALA A 214 -0.56 27.61 19.04
N ARG A 215 0.55 28.36 19.15
CA ARG A 215 1.36 28.76 18.00
C ARG A 215 2.49 27.75 17.80
N PHE A 216 2.37 26.91 16.76
CA PHE A 216 3.44 26.01 16.31
C PHE A 216 4.21 26.64 15.15
N LYS A 217 5.54 26.54 15.14
CA LYS A 217 6.34 26.89 13.94
C LYS A 217 6.25 25.76 12.93
N MET A 218 6.48 26.04 11.65
CA MET A 218 6.53 25.00 10.62
C MET A 218 7.63 23.97 10.90
N GLU A 219 8.76 24.42 11.44
CA GLU A 219 9.82 23.50 11.85
C GLU A 219 9.32 22.51 12.91
N ASP A 220 8.44 22.95 13.81
CA ASP A 220 7.81 22.11 14.81
C ASP A 220 6.82 21.15 14.14
N ILE A 221 5.98 21.63 13.22
CA ILE A 221 5.03 20.81 12.44
C ILE A 221 5.79 19.68 11.70
N ILE A 222 6.85 20.01 10.95
CA ILE A 222 7.65 19.03 10.21
C ILE A 222 8.27 17.98 11.15
N LYS A 223 8.80 18.41 12.29
CA LYS A 223 9.43 17.52 13.29
C LYS A 223 8.40 16.64 14.01
N ILE A 224 7.29 17.24 14.46
CA ILE A 224 6.21 16.58 15.21
C ILE A 224 5.61 15.49 14.31
N PHE A 225 5.18 15.86 13.11
CA PHE A 225 4.59 14.92 12.16
C PHE A 225 5.62 14.05 11.45
N LYS A 226 6.92 14.25 11.68
CA LYS A 226 8.00 13.54 11.00
C LYS A 226 7.73 13.47 9.48
N LEU A 227 7.45 14.62 8.88
CA LEU A 227 6.89 14.73 7.54
C LEU A 227 7.71 13.96 6.49
N GLU A 228 9.03 14.03 6.60
CA GLU A 228 9.96 13.25 5.78
C GLU A 228 9.64 11.75 5.81
N LYS A 229 9.44 11.19 7.01
CA LYS A 229 9.13 9.77 7.19
C LYS A 229 7.75 9.38 6.67
N LEU A 230 6.77 10.28 6.78
CA LEU A 230 5.45 10.08 6.19
C LEU A 230 5.53 10.02 4.67
N ILE A 231 6.28 10.93 4.04
CA ILE A 231 6.49 10.96 2.59
C ILE A 231 7.22 9.68 2.14
N GLU A 232 8.30 9.29 2.83
CA GLU A 232 9.01 8.04 2.52
C GLU A 232 8.09 6.81 2.61
N SER A 233 7.29 6.71 3.67
CA SER A 233 6.40 5.55 3.90
C SER A 233 5.27 5.51 2.88
N SER A 234 4.67 6.67 2.56
CA SER A 234 3.69 6.81 1.48
C SER A 234 4.27 6.33 0.15
N PHE A 235 5.48 6.76 -0.18
CA PHE A 235 6.18 6.38 -1.41
C PHE A 235 6.48 4.88 -1.47
N LYS A 236 6.88 4.26 -0.36
CA LYS A 236 7.07 2.79 -0.30
C LYS A 236 5.78 2.02 -0.53
N ILE A 237 4.70 2.41 0.16
CA ILE A 237 3.36 1.83 -0.02
C ILE A 237 2.97 1.91 -1.49
N LYS A 238 3.13 3.10 -2.09
CA LYS A 238 2.85 3.39 -3.49
C LYS A 238 3.61 2.48 -4.46
N ASN A 239 4.92 2.30 -4.26
CA ASN A 239 5.73 1.42 -5.10
C ASN A 239 5.41 -0.06 -4.92
N GLU A 240 4.92 -0.46 -3.75
CA GLU A 240 4.52 -1.84 -3.52
C GLU A 240 3.18 -2.16 -4.21
N ILE A 241 2.23 -1.23 -4.17
CA ILE A 241 0.92 -1.39 -4.82
C ILE A 241 0.96 -1.14 -6.34
N SER A 242 1.90 -0.35 -6.85
CA SER A 242 2.03 -0.04 -8.29
C SER A 242 2.21 -1.30 -9.15
N LYS A 243 2.84 -2.35 -8.60
CA LYS A 243 3.03 -3.65 -9.26
C LYS A 243 1.72 -4.36 -9.64
N TYR A 244 0.59 -3.91 -9.09
CA TYR A 244 -0.73 -4.48 -9.32
C TYR A 244 -1.56 -3.67 -10.34
N TYR A 245 -0.97 -2.62 -10.94
CA TYR A 245 -1.57 -1.74 -11.95
C TYR A 245 -0.74 -1.76 -13.24
N ASP A 246 -1.40 -2.00 -14.38
CA ASP A 246 -0.76 -2.15 -15.70
C ASP A 246 -0.45 -0.80 -16.38
N GLU A 247 -1.29 0.21 -16.12
CA GLU A 247 -0.99 1.60 -16.44
C GLU A 247 -0.28 2.20 -15.25
N ASP A 248 0.74 3.05 -15.46
CA ASP A 248 1.29 3.87 -14.39
C ASP A 248 0.17 4.79 -13.89
N PRO A 249 -0.53 4.45 -12.78
CA PRO A 249 -1.66 5.23 -12.32
C PRO A 249 -1.20 6.58 -11.74
N PHE A 250 0.11 6.82 -11.81
CA PHE A 250 0.82 7.97 -11.28
C PHE A 250 1.67 8.67 -12.33
N LYS A 251 1.47 8.38 -13.63
CA LYS A 251 1.89 9.31 -14.66
C LYS A 251 1.11 10.58 -14.40
N ILE A 252 1.73 11.49 -13.64
CA ILE A 252 1.17 12.80 -13.36
C ILE A 252 0.84 13.35 -14.73
N ASN A 253 -0.45 13.52 -15.01
CA ASN A 253 -0.83 14.02 -16.32
C ASN A 253 -0.28 15.45 -16.36
N ASN A 254 0.85 15.64 -17.05
CA ASN A 254 1.52 16.94 -17.15
C ASN A 254 0.55 18.00 -17.72
N GLU A 255 -0.50 17.57 -18.42
CA GLU A 255 -1.60 18.43 -18.85
C GLU A 255 -2.46 18.98 -17.69
N ASN A 256 -2.66 18.22 -16.60
CA ASN A 256 -3.34 18.72 -15.39
C ASN A 256 -2.42 19.66 -14.59
N LEU A 257 -1.10 19.40 -14.58
CA LEU A 257 -0.10 20.31 -14.01
C LEU A 257 -0.08 21.69 -14.69
N LEU A 258 -0.41 21.76 -15.99
CA LEU A 258 -0.47 23.00 -16.76
C LEU A 258 -1.78 23.77 -16.59
N ARG A 259 -2.87 23.10 -16.19
CA ARG A 259 -4.18 23.74 -15.97
C ARG A 259 -4.32 24.33 -14.57
N GLU A 260 -3.58 23.80 -13.59
CA GLU A 260 -3.56 24.31 -12.22
C GLU A 260 -2.30 25.14 -11.95
N ASN A 261 -2.14 26.24 -12.68
CA ASN A 261 -1.36 27.39 -12.21
C ASN A 261 -2.15 28.17 -11.14
N VAL A 262 -2.86 27.45 -10.28
CA VAL A 262 -3.47 28.01 -9.10
C VAL A 262 -2.47 27.70 -7.99
N SER A 263 -1.63 28.68 -7.67
CA SER A 263 -1.07 28.82 -6.31
C SER A 263 -2.15 28.33 -5.34
N PRO A 264 -1.86 27.51 -4.32
CA PRO A 264 -2.86 27.12 -3.36
C PRO A 264 -3.34 28.40 -2.66
N ARG A 265 -4.35 29.05 -3.26
CA ARG A 265 -5.34 29.80 -2.52
C ARG A 265 -6.12 28.70 -1.84
N PHE A 266 -5.54 28.25 -0.72
CA PHE A 266 -6.25 27.62 0.37
C PHE A 266 -7.62 28.27 0.42
N GLU A 267 -8.65 27.43 0.22
CA GLU A 267 -10.03 27.81 -0.02
C GLU A 267 -10.35 29.18 0.58
N SER A 268 -10.62 30.16 -0.28
CA SER A 268 -11.34 31.35 0.16
C SER A 268 -12.75 30.90 0.51
N GLY A 269 -12.89 30.30 1.69
CA GLY A 269 -14.15 30.05 2.38
C GLY A 269 -14.73 31.37 2.85
N LEU A 270 -15.10 32.21 1.89
CA LEU A 270 -16.13 33.23 1.98
C LEU A 270 -16.83 33.17 0.62
N THR A 271 -17.65 32.14 0.43
CA THR A 271 -18.78 32.28 -0.46
C THR A 271 -19.63 33.40 0.12
N ASP A 272 -19.69 34.51 -0.60
CA ASP A 272 -20.75 35.50 -0.46
C ASP A 272 -22.10 34.77 -0.52
N LYS A 273 -22.68 34.52 0.63
CA LYS A 273 -24.10 34.32 0.81
C LYS A 273 -24.52 35.01 2.11
N GLU A 274 -25.19 36.13 1.87
CA GLU A 274 -25.96 37.03 2.75
C GLU A 274 -25.26 38.32 3.20
#